data_AF-A0A8C0J807-F1
#
_entry.id   AF-A0A8C0J807-F1
#
_cell.length_a   1.000
_cell.length_b   1.000
_cell.length_c   1.000
_cell.angle_alpha   90.00
_cell.angle_beta   90.00
_cell.angle_gamma   90.00
#
_symmetry.space_group_name_H-M   'P 1'
#
loop_
_entity.id
_entity.type
_entity.pdbx_description
1 polymer ?
#
loop_
_entity_poly.entity_id
_entity_poly.type
_entity_poly.pdbx_seq_one_letter_code
_entity_poly.pdbx_strand_id
1 'polypeptide(L)'
;MAVAETQLYSKILNKVKNRSTCALLESLLSMGFPAHTAQKALAATGHKTAEEASKWLHSHCNDPSLDDPIPQEYALYLCPTGPLHDKLQEFWKESKNQCARNKAHEIFPHITLCDFFTCEDRKVEFLHEALKKVGDRFLNVFPPAISLSLHSSVSYLGFFINDAHANVIKEFAVAFATEASVLADCHVKPCTKQLHLTLAHKFYPHHQKTLEQLAKSINPGQSCLWTAALYSRDMRFVNYQILQALFQYKPQNIDELMLNTGDLIYVDRSQQSDVSDGWVIGTSHRTGCRGFLPENYTEKANESDTWVKHREYTFTPASGLLPKNENEPRRKLNGEIHNPKTKSVTQTLAFQTVALRRGLLVMRHGERVDHVFGKSWIQQCLTADGKYHRADLNFPASLPKRRDGIKHFEYDPPLSCCGVFQSRLVGKFETATLLKTSLFVS
;
A
#
# COMPACT_ATOMS: atom_id res chain seq x y z
N MET A 1 5.39 4.50 55.69
CA MET A 1 5.74 3.65 54.54
C MET A 1 5.49 4.33 53.18
N ALA A 2 4.45 5.17 53.02
CA ALA A 2 4.18 5.87 51.76
C ALA A 2 5.26 6.89 51.30
N VAL A 3 6.00 7.52 52.21
CA VAL A 3 7.03 8.54 51.86
C VAL A 3 8.31 7.92 51.29
N ALA A 4 8.60 6.66 51.64
CA ALA A 4 9.78 5.94 51.16
C ALA A 4 9.62 5.44 49.72
N GLU A 5 8.38 5.11 49.30
CA GLU A 5 8.06 4.72 47.92
C GLU A 5 8.14 5.91 46.96
N THR A 6 7.69 7.10 47.36
CA THR A 6 7.78 8.32 46.53
C THR A 6 9.24 8.71 46.26
N GLN A 7 10.13 8.51 47.25
CA GLN A 7 11.57 8.72 47.07
C GLN A 7 12.21 7.66 46.16
N LEU A 8 11.75 6.41 46.19
CA LEU A 8 12.23 5.35 45.30
C LEU A 8 11.82 5.61 43.84
N TYR A 9 10.57 6.04 43.61
CA TYR A 9 10.10 6.48 42.30
C TYR A 9 10.87 7.69 41.78
N SER A 10 11.16 8.69 42.63
CA SER A 10 11.97 9.85 42.24
C SER A 10 13.43 9.49 41.92
N LYS A 11 14.00 8.48 42.61
CA LYS A 11 15.36 7.97 42.37
C LYS A 11 15.45 7.10 41.11
N ILE A 12 14.40 6.35 40.77
CA ILE A 12 14.30 5.61 39.50
C ILE A 12 14.11 6.59 38.32
N LEU A 13 13.29 7.62 38.49
CA LEU A 13 13.12 8.69 37.50
C LEU A 13 14.43 9.48 37.28
N ASN A 14 15.20 9.72 38.35
CA ASN A 14 16.49 10.41 38.25
C ASN A 14 17.63 9.53 37.71
N LYS A 15 17.51 8.19 37.74
CA LYS A 15 18.49 7.29 37.08
C LYS A 15 18.23 7.13 35.57
N VAL A 16 17.01 7.38 35.11
CA VAL A 16 16.65 7.43 33.67
C VAL A 16 16.93 8.81 33.05
N LYS A 17 17.12 9.85 33.87
CA LYS A 17 17.42 11.23 33.41
C LYS A 17 18.78 11.46 32.72
N ASN A 18 19.59 10.42 32.48
CA ASN A 18 20.91 10.55 31.87
C ASN A 18 21.08 9.90 30.49
N ARG A 19 19.99 9.64 29.77
CA ARG A 19 20.02 9.48 28.30
C ARG A 19 18.84 10.22 27.70
N SER A 20 19.17 11.33 27.03
CA SER A 20 18.31 12.19 26.19
C SER A 20 16.89 11.67 26.01
N THR A 21 15.92 12.22 26.75
CA THR A 21 14.53 12.16 26.31
C THR A 21 14.48 12.79 24.92
N CYS A 22 13.95 12.09 23.92
CA CYS A 22 14.08 12.52 22.54
C CYS A 22 13.35 13.85 22.31
N ALA A 23 13.99 14.77 21.59
CA ALA A 23 13.43 16.08 21.23
C ALA A 23 12.02 15.97 20.60
N LEU A 24 11.74 14.86 19.88
CA LEU A 24 10.42 14.60 19.32
C LEU A 24 9.35 14.33 20.39
N LEU A 25 9.69 13.51 21.39
CA LEU A 25 8.78 13.21 22.50
C LEU A 25 8.55 14.47 23.34
N GLU A 26 9.61 15.21 23.68
CA GLU A 26 9.51 16.48 24.42
C GLU A 26 8.60 17.49 23.70
N SER A 27 8.72 17.58 22.36
CA SER A 27 7.84 18.41 21.54
C SER A 27 6.37 18.02 21.70
N LEU A 28 6.03 16.73 21.62
CA LEU A 28 4.65 16.27 21.77
C LEU A 28 4.11 16.47 23.20
N LEU A 29 4.95 16.24 24.21
CA LEU A 29 4.60 16.50 25.61
C LEU A 29 4.31 17.99 25.83
N SER A 30 5.09 18.88 25.21
CA SER A 30 4.86 20.33 25.27
C SER A 30 3.55 20.78 24.61
N MET A 31 3.05 20.01 23.63
CA MET A 31 1.73 20.20 23.02
C MET A 31 0.58 19.67 23.90
N GLY A 32 0.88 19.02 25.03
CA GLY A 32 -0.10 18.51 26.00
C GLY A 32 -0.53 17.06 25.77
N PHE A 33 0.10 16.32 24.85
CA PHE A 33 -0.22 14.91 24.66
C PHE A 33 0.31 14.04 25.82
N PRO A 34 -0.47 13.06 26.32
CA PRO A 34 0.03 12.08 27.27
C PRO A 34 1.25 11.32 26.73
N ALA A 35 2.18 10.95 27.62
CA ALA A 35 3.45 10.35 27.22
C ALA A 35 3.29 9.02 26.46
N HIS A 36 2.35 8.17 26.87
CA HIS A 36 2.14 6.86 26.24
C HIS A 36 1.52 6.99 24.84
N THR A 37 0.54 7.89 24.65
CA THR A 37 -0.04 8.13 23.31
C THR A 37 0.94 8.84 22.38
N ALA A 38 1.75 9.77 22.91
CA ALA A 38 2.83 10.41 22.15
C ALA A 38 3.87 9.39 21.67
N GLN A 39 4.27 8.45 22.52
CA GLN A 39 5.18 7.35 22.15
C GLN A 39 4.56 6.43 21.10
N LYS A 40 3.28 6.03 21.28
CA LYS A 40 2.54 5.25 20.28
C LYS A 40 2.50 5.96 18.93
N ALA A 41 2.22 7.26 18.91
CA ALA A 41 2.17 8.05 17.69
C ALA A 41 3.53 8.16 17.00
N LEU A 42 4.61 8.34 17.77
CA LEU A 42 5.98 8.32 17.24
C LEU A 42 6.29 6.95 16.62
N ALA A 43 5.95 5.86 17.31
CA ALA A 43 6.11 4.52 16.78
C ALA A 43 5.29 4.35 15.48
N ALA A 44 4.01 4.75 15.46
CA ALA A 44 3.09 4.61 14.32
C ALA A 44 3.48 5.47 13.11
N THR A 45 4.38 6.45 13.31
CA THR A 45 4.89 7.32 12.24
C THR A 45 6.37 7.12 11.95
N GLY A 46 6.99 6.08 12.53
CA GLY A 46 8.38 5.71 12.23
C GLY A 46 9.42 6.62 12.89
N HIS A 47 9.03 7.40 13.91
CA HIS A 47 9.85 8.46 14.54
C HIS A 47 10.48 9.39 13.49
N LYS A 48 9.67 9.88 12.54
CA LYS A 48 10.13 10.81 11.50
C LYS A 48 10.18 12.24 12.00
N THR A 49 9.03 12.77 12.42
CA THR A 49 8.88 14.16 12.89
C THR A 49 7.82 14.27 13.97
N ALA A 50 7.87 15.32 14.78
CA ALA A 50 6.86 15.58 15.80
C ALA A 50 5.53 16.02 15.15
N GLU A 51 5.59 16.70 14.00
CA GLU A 51 4.43 17.15 13.24
C GLU A 51 3.62 15.98 12.68
N GLU A 52 4.28 14.95 12.14
CA GLU A 52 3.60 13.75 11.65
C GLU A 52 2.93 12.98 12.79
N ALA A 53 3.63 12.78 13.90
CA ALA A 53 3.07 12.12 15.09
C ALA A 53 1.89 12.91 15.68
N SER A 54 2.00 14.24 15.74
CA SER A 54 0.90 15.12 16.17
C SER A 54 -0.31 15.00 15.24
N LYS A 55 -0.11 15.04 13.92
CA LYS A 55 -1.21 14.83 12.95
C LYS A 55 -1.86 13.45 13.09
N TRP A 56 -1.06 12.42 13.36
CA TRP A 56 -1.56 11.07 13.60
C TRP A 56 -2.46 11.04 14.86
N LEU A 57 -2.02 11.65 15.97
CA LEU A 57 -2.81 11.76 17.21
C LEU A 57 -4.13 12.47 16.99
N HIS A 58 -4.12 13.61 16.29
CA HIS A 58 -5.35 14.33 15.96
C HIS A 58 -6.31 13.50 15.09
N SER A 59 -5.78 12.68 14.19
CA SER A 59 -6.60 11.82 13.32
C SER A 59 -7.18 10.62 14.08
N HIS A 60 -6.49 10.16 15.13
CA HIS A 60 -6.87 9.04 15.99
C HIS A 60 -7.56 9.49 17.28
N CYS A 61 -8.03 10.74 17.38
CA CYS A 61 -8.65 11.25 18.61
C CYS A 61 -9.91 10.49 19.04
N ASN A 62 -10.55 9.79 18.09
CA ASN A 62 -11.72 8.93 18.32
C ASN A 62 -11.38 7.43 18.19
N ASP A 63 -10.10 7.04 18.11
CA ASP A 63 -9.70 5.63 18.12
C ASP A 63 -9.96 5.05 19.53
N PRO A 64 -10.86 4.07 19.68
CA PRO A 64 -11.21 3.50 20.99
C PRO A 64 -10.05 2.76 21.67
N SER A 65 -8.98 2.46 20.94
CA SER A 65 -7.79 1.74 21.42
C SER A 65 -6.52 2.59 21.41
N LEU A 66 -6.66 3.92 21.29
CA LEU A 66 -5.53 4.85 21.34
C LEU A 66 -4.73 4.71 22.64
N ASP A 67 -5.39 4.43 23.75
CA ASP A 67 -4.77 4.27 25.07
C ASP A 67 -4.31 2.84 25.38
N ASP A 68 -4.69 1.85 24.57
CA ASP A 68 -4.35 0.45 24.84
C ASP A 68 -2.83 0.22 24.75
N PRO A 69 -2.20 -0.53 25.66
CA PRO A 69 -0.76 -0.76 25.64
C PRO A 69 -0.36 -1.85 24.63
N ILE A 70 -0.90 -1.79 23.42
CA ILE A 70 -0.64 -2.76 22.34
C ILE A 70 0.58 -2.26 21.54
N PRO A 71 1.72 -2.95 21.58
CA PRO A 71 2.89 -2.58 20.80
C PRO A 71 2.68 -2.91 19.32
N GLN A 72 3.52 -2.32 18.48
CA GLN A 72 3.64 -2.75 17.09
C GLN A 72 4.50 -4.03 16.95
N GLU A 73 4.27 -4.74 15.85
CA GLU A 73 5.18 -5.79 15.39
C GLU A 73 6.18 -5.21 14.41
N TYR A 74 7.44 -5.61 14.54
CA TYR A 74 8.57 -5.17 13.75
C TYR A 74 9.19 -6.34 13.00
N ALA A 75 9.77 -6.06 11.84
CA ALA A 75 10.59 -6.99 11.10
C ALA A 75 11.75 -6.28 10.42
N LEU A 76 12.89 -6.96 10.35
CA LEU A 76 14.07 -6.49 9.63
C LEU A 76 14.18 -7.21 8.29
N TYR A 77 14.29 -6.41 7.23
CA TYR A 77 14.40 -6.88 5.86
C TYR A 77 15.67 -6.35 5.21
N LEU A 78 16.25 -7.12 4.30
CA LEU A 78 17.28 -6.64 3.39
C LEU A 78 16.62 -6.35 2.03
N CYS A 79 16.65 -5.09 1.61
CA CYS A 79 15.96 -4.61 0.42
C CYS A 79 16.97 -4.23 -0.67
N PRO A 80 16.79 -4.68 -1.92
CA PRO A 80 17.55 -4.16 -3.04
C PRO A 80 17.05 -2.75 -3.40
N THR A 81 17.97 -1.90 -3.82
CA THR A 81 17.67 -0.54 -4.31
C THR A 81 18.40 -0.28 -5.63
N GLY A 82 17.95 0.72 -6.39
CA GLY A 82 18.52 1.05 -7.70
C GLY A 82 18.08 0.07 -8.80
N PRO A 83 18.93 -0.17 -9.82
CA PRO A 83 18.48 -0.81 -11.06
C PRO A 83 17.88 -2.22 -10.92
N LEU A 84 18.35 -3.04 -9.97
CA LEU A 84 17.74 -4.35 -9.67
C LEU A 84 16.32 -4.19 -9.10
N HIS A 85 16.10 -3.20 -8.24
CA HIS A 85 14.78 -2.92 -7.67
C HIS A 85 13.79 -2.58 -8.78
N ASP A 86 14.17 -1.74 -9.73
CA ASP A 86 13.31 -1.34 -10.85
C ASP A 86 12.90 -2.55 -11.70
N LYS A 87 13.84 -3.49 -11.94
CA LYS A 87 13.55 -4.74 -12.66
C LYS A 87 12.64 -5.69 -11.88
N LEU A 88 12.77 -5.74 -10.57
CA LEU A 88 11.86 -6.51 -9.71
C LEU A 88 10.44 -5.93 -9.73
N GLN A 89 10.32 -4.60 -9.72
CA GLN A 89 9.02 -3.92 -9.84
C GLN A 89 8.38 -4.14 -11.22
N GLU A 90 9.18 -4.07 -12.29
CA GLU A 90 8.71 -4.38 -13.65
C GLU A 90 8.22 -5.83 -13.75
N PHE A 91 8.99 -6.78 -13.22
CA PHE A 91 8.58 -8.18 -13.14
C PHE A 91 7.23 -8.33 -12.43
N TRP A 92 7.06 -7.70 -11.26
CA TRP A 92 5.81 -7.81 -10.50
C TRP A 92 4.61 -7.16 -11.15
N LYS A 93 4.81 -6.01 -11.80
CA LYS A 93 3.78 -5.38 -12.61
C LYS A 93 3.30 -6.35 -13.69
N GLU A 94 4.24 -6.94 -14.43
CA GLU A 94 3.91 -7.82 -15.55
C GLU A 94 3.35 -9.18 -15.09
N SER A 95 3.90 -9.76 -14.03
CA SER A 95 3.37 -11.00 -13.45
C SER A 95 1.96 -10.83 -12.91
N LYS A 96 1.65 -9.68 -12.29
CA LYS A 96 0.29 -9.39 -11.81
C LYS A 96 -0.69 -9.26 -12.98
N ASN A 97 -0.27 -8.66 -14.10
CA ASN A 97 -1.10 -8.51 -15.30
C ASN A 97 -1.36 -9.85 -16.00
N GLN A 98 -0.33 -10.69 -16.17
CA GLN A 98 -0.44 -11.95 -16.93
C GLN A 98 -0.88 -13.15 -16.10
N CYS A 99 -0.64 -13.14 -14.79
CA CYS A 99 -0.81 -14.32 -13.92
C CYS A 99 -1.66 -14.02 -12.67
N ALA A 100 -2.36 -12.88 -12.66
CA ALA A 100 -3.09 -12.36 -11.52
C ALA A 100 -2.22 -12.17 -10.26
N ARG A 101 -2.86 -11.70 -9.19
CA ARG A 101 -2.19 -11.42 -7.92
C ARG A 101 -1.85 -12.72 -7.18
N ASN A 102 -0.56 -12.98 -6.95
CA ASN A 102 -0.05 -13.96 -5.99
C ASN A 102 0.45 -13.30 -4.68
N LYS A 103 0.82 -14.10 -3.66
CA LYS A 103 1.15 -13.61 -2.31
C LYS A 103 2.46 -12.80 -2.23
N ALA A 104 3.37 -12.92 -3.21
CA ALA A 104 4.58 -12.10 -3.26
C ALA A 104 4.27 -10.60 -3.44
N HIS A 105 3.18 -10.27 -4.15
CA HIS A 105 2.78 -8.88 -4.40
C HIS A 105 2.18 -8.17 -3.18
N GLU A 106 1.99 -8.88 -2.05
CA GLU A 106 1.47 -8.25 -0.84
C GLU A 106 2.51 -7.39 -0.12
N ILE A 107 3.80 -7.53 -0.47
CA ILE A 107 4.93 -6.82 0.15
C ILE A 107 5.84 -6.27 -0.97
N PHE A 108 6.85 -5.47 -0.62
CA PHE A 108 7.96 -5.01 -1.48
C PHE A 108 9.04 -6.10 -1.70
N PRO A 109 9.93 -6.01 -2.71
CA PRO A 109 10.97 -7.02 -2.91
C PRO A 109 11.99 -6.99 -1.77
N HIS A 110 12.21 -8.14 -1.12
CA HIS A 110 13.04 -8.22 0.08
C HIS A 110 13.63 -9.62 0.31
N ILE A 111 14.61 -9.68 1.22
CA ILE A 111 15.07 -10.88 1.90
C ILE A 111 14.73 -10.73 3.39
N THR A 112 14.02 -11.69 3.96
CA THR A 112 13.64 -11.68 5.38
C THR A 112 14.82 -12.05 6.28
N LEU A 113 15.15 -11.18 7.24
CA LEU A 113 16.29 -11.38 8.14
C LEU A 113 15.88 -11.91 9.51
N CYS A 114 14.66 -11.68 9.95
CA CYS A 114 14.12 -12.20 11.21
C CYS A 114 12.60 -12.45 11.12
N ASP A 115 12.08 -13.23 12.07
CA ASP A 115 10.64 -13.31 12.30
C ASP A 115 10.12 -11.94 12.81
N PHE A 116 8.81 -11.74 12.72
CA PHE A 116 8.18 -10.60 13.39
C PHE A 116 8.40 -10.68 14.91
N PHE A 117 8.65 -9.52 15.53
CA PHE A 117 8.86 -9.39 16.97
C PHE A 117 8.22 -8.10 17.48
N THR A 118 7.87 -8.04 18.77
CA THR A 118 7.28 -6.83 19.36
C THR A 118 8.35 -5.95 20.02
N CYS A 119 8.08 -4.65 20.05
CA CYS A 119 8.88 -3.66 20.79
C CYS A 119 7.94 -2.67 21.48
N GLU A 120 8.16 -2.40 22.76
CA GLU A 120 7.42 -1.35 23.47
C GLU A 120 7.68 0.01 22.82
N ASP A 121 6.64 0.83 22.65
CA ASP A 121 6.73 2.12 21.95
C ASP A 121 7.84 3.04 22.51
N ARG A 122 8.06 3.02 23.82
CA ARG A 122 9.12 3.80 24.50
C ARG A 122 10.54 3.30 24.21
N LYS A 123 10.71 2.09 23.67
CA LYS A 123 12.01 1.45 23.43
C LYS A 123 12.41 1.44 21.93
N VAL A 124 11.55 1.96 21.04
CA VAL A 124 11.75 1.93 19.59
C VAL A 124 13.03 2.64 19.13
N GLU A 125 13.44 3.71 19.82
CA GLU A 125 14.68 4.40 19.48
C GLU A 125 15.92 3.56 19.80
N PHE A 126 15.88 2.74 20.85
CA PHE A 126 16.97 1.80 21.16
C PHE A 126 17.06 0.70 20.08
N LEU A 127 15.93 0.35 19.46
CA LEU A 127 15.92 -0.54 18.29
C LEU A 127 16.56 0.11 17.06
N HIS A 128 16.38 1.43 16.89
CA HIS A 128 17.05 2.20 15.83
C HIS A 128 18.56 2.29 16.06
N GLU A 129 18.96 2.53 17.31
CA GLU A 129 20.36 2.53 17.73
C GLU A 129 21.01 1.16 17.49
N ALA A 130 20.31 0.07 17.82
CA ALA A 130 20.78 -1.29 17.58
C ALA A 130 21.05 -1.53 16.08
N LEU A 131 20.12 -1.15 15.19
CA LEU A 131 20.32 -1.27 13.75
C LEU A 131 21.52 -0.47 13.26
N LYS A 132 21.66 0.79 13.70
CA LYS A 132 22.79 1.65 13.31
C LYS A 132 24.13 1.06 13.77
N LYS A 133 24.24 0.71 15.05
CA LYS A 133 25.48 0.19 15.65
C LYS A 133 25.92 -1.13 14.99
N VAL A 134 24.97 -2.02 14.72
CA VAL A 134 25.28 -3.28 14.02
C VAL A 134 25.60 -3.01 12.55
N GLY A 135 24.88 -2.12 11.88
CA GLY A 135 25.20 -1.68 10.53
C GLY A 135 26.63 -1.16 10.40
N ASP A 136 27.04 -0.26 11.30
CA ASP A 136 28.39 0.31 11.34
C ASP A 136 29.47 -0.78 11.49
N ARG A 137 29.23 -1.78 12.35
CA ARG A 137 30.14 -2.93 12.51
C ARG A 137 30.26 -3.78 11.25
N PHE A 138 29.16 -3.94 10.51
CA PHE A 138 29.14 -4.79 9.32
C PHE A 138 29.53 -4.05 8.03
N LEU A 139 29.66 -2.71 8.05
CA LEU A 139 29.86 -1.88 6.86
C LEU A 139 30.99 -2.37 5.93
N ASN A 140 32.12 -2.78 6.50
CA ASN A 140 33.31 -3.18 5.73
C ASN A 140 33.38 -4.68 5.41
N VAL A 141 32.54 -5.50 6.05
CA VAL A 141 32.50 -6.95 5.84
C VAL A 141 31.27 -7.40 5.05
N PHE A 142 30.26 -6.53 4.93
CA PHE A 142 29.04 -6.82 4.20
C PHE A 142 29.34 -7.02 2.71
N PRO A 143 28.75 -8.02 2.03
CA PRO A 143 29.03 -8.28 0.63
C PRO A 143 28.71 -7.05 -0.25
N PRO A 144 29.67 -6.53 -1.04
CA PRO A 144 29.43 -5.38 -1.91
C PRO A 144 28.48 -5.71 -3.06
N ALA A 145 28.41 -6.98 -3.44
CA ALA A 145 27.43 -7.54 -4.36
C ALA A 145 26.95 -8.89 -3.84
N ILE A 146 25.64 -9.12 -3.87
CA ILE A 146 25.03 -10.37 -3.45
C ILE A 146 24.76 -11.21 -4.69
N SER A 147 25.40 -12.38 -4.75
CA SER A 147 25.15 -13.38 -5.80
C SER A 147 23.78 -14.02 -5.62
N LEU A 148 22.93 -13.89 -6.64
CA LEU A 148 21.55 -14.37 -6.68
C LEU A 148 21.41 -15.49 -7.72
N SER A 149 20.84 -16.62 -7.32
CA SER A 149 20.56 -17.76 -8.20
C SER A 149 19.05 -17.99 -8.34
N LEU A 150 18.55 -17.95 -9.58
CA LEU A 150 17.12 -18.17 -9.83
C LEU A 150 16.77 -19.63 -9.55
N HIS A 151 15.73 -19.85 -8.75
CA HIS A 151 15.17 -21.16 -8.46
C HIS A 151 13.68 -21.15 -8.72
N SER A 152 13.22 -22.26 -9.30
CA SER A 152 11.84 -22.47 -9.69
C SER A 152 11.37 -23.84 -9.22
N SER A 153 10.22 -23.89 -8.56
CA SER A 153 9.56 -25.13 -8.15
C SER A 153 8.03 -24.97 -8.24
N VAL A 154 7.30 -26.04 -7.91
CA VAL A 154 5.83 -26.01 -7.95
C VAL A 154 5.31 -24.88 -7.05
N SER A 155 4.66 -23.88 -7.65
CA SER A 155 4.05 -22.74 -6.94
C SER A 155 5.04 -21.85 -6.17
N TYR A 156 6.33 -21.88 -6.52
CA TYR A 156 7.34 -20.98 -5.97
C TYR A 156 8.40 -20.60 -7.02
N LEU A 157 8.76 -19.32 -7.06
CA LEU A 157 9.79 -18.74 -7.91
C LEU A 157 10.51 -17.65 -7.12
N GLY A 158 11.84 -17.68 -7.10
CA GLY A 158 12.62 -16.71 -6.34
C GLY A 158 14.11 -16.84 -6.57
N PHE A 159 14.89 -15.90 -6.03
CA PHE A 159 16.33 -15.96 -6.02
C PHE A 159 16.85 -16.46 -4.67
N PHE A 160 17.79 -17.40 -4.69
CA PHE A 160 18.55 -17.80 -3.50
C PHE A 160 19.89 -17.10 -3.46
N ILE A 161 20.39 -16.87 -2.25
CA ILE A 161 21.71 -16.30 -2.02
C ILE A 161 22.70 -17.44 -1.82
N ASN A 162 23.90 -17.33 -2.40
CA ASN A 162 24.97 -18.30 -2.18
C ASN A 162 25.41 -18.36 -0.71
N ASP A 163 25.96 -19.50 -0.27
CA ASP A 163 26.25 -19.73 1.15
C ASP A 163 27.25 -18.72 1.73
N ALA A 164 28.27 -18.33 0.95
CA ALA A 164 29.28 -17.37 1.39
C ALA A 164 28.67 -16.02 1.80
N HIS A 165 27.81 -15.42 0.95
CA HIS A 165 27.16 -14.15 1.29
C HIS A 165 26.02 -14.35 2.30
N ALA A 166 25.29 -15.47 2.21
CA ALA A 166 24.19 -15.77 3.13
C ALA A 166 24.69 -15.88 4.57
N ASN A 167 25.89 -16.43 4.81
CA ASN A 167 26.48 -16.53 6.14
C ASN A 167 26.74 -15.15 6.76
N VAL A 168 27.33 -14.21 6.01
CA VAL A 168 27.57 -12.84 6.49
C VAL A 168 26.25 -12.13 6.83
N ILE A 169 25.22 -12.30 5.99
CA ILE A 169 23.90 -11.69 6.21
C ILE A 169 23.19 -12.30 7.42
N LYS A 170 23.33 -13.62 7.65
CA LYS A 170 22.80 -14.29 8.85
C LYS A 170 23.54 -13.84 10.11
N GLU A 171 24.86 -13.70 10.05
CA GLU A 171 25.64 -13.14 11.15
C GLU A 171 25.19 -11.71 11.49
N PHE A 172 24.92 -10.88 10.48
CA PHE A 172 24.32 -9.55 10.67
C PHE A 172 22.95 -9.62 11.37
N ALA A 173 22.08 -10.55 10.98
CA ALA A 173 20.77 -10.73 11.61
C ALA A 173 20.87 -11.19 13.08
N VAL A 174 21.79 -12.13 13.39
CA VAL A 174 22.09 -12.59 14.76
C VAL A 174 22.64 -11.47 15.62
N ALA A 175 23.56 -10.70 15.04
CA ALA A 175 24.13 -9.51 15.64
C ALA A 175 23.06 -8.46 15.99
N PHE A 176 22.14 -8.17 15.06
CA PHE A 176 21.02 -7.27 15.29
C PHE A 176 20.12 -7.79 16.42
N ALA A 177 19.77 -9.08 16.40
CA ALA A 177 18.94 -9.68 17.43
C ALA A 177 19.56 -9.57 18.83
N THR A 178 20.87 -9.79 18.93
CA THR A 178 21.62 -9.66 20.19
C THR A 178 21.60 -8.21 20.68
N GLU A 179 21.91 -7.25 19.80
CA GLU A 179 21.95 -5.84 20.17
C GLU A 179 20.56 -5.29 20.50
N ALA A 180 19.51 -5.70 19.78
CA ALA A 180 18.12 -5.35 20.06
C ALA A 180 17.66 -5.91 21.41
N SER A 181 18.09 -7.11 21.78
CA SER A 181 17.84 -7.67 23.12
C SER A 181 18.54 -6.86 24.21
N VAL A 182 19.78 -6.43 23.99
CA VAL A 182 20.54 -5.63 24.98
C VAL A 182 19.98 -4.22 25.15
N LEU A 183 19.67 -3.52 24.05
CA LEU A 183 19.29 -2.11 24.08
C LEU A 183 17.78 -1.89 24.26
N ALA A 184 16.96 -2.74 23.65
CA ALA A 184 15.51 -2.56 23.58
C ALA A 184 14.72 -3.70 24.26
N ASP A 185 15.39 -4.69 24.87
CA ASP A 185 14.74 -5.84 25.51
C ASP A 185 13.80 -6.60 24.55
N CYS A 186 14.16 -6.61 23.26
CA CYS A 186 13.39 -7.27 22.21
C CYS A 186 13.91 -8.68 21.97
N HIS A 187 13.00 -9.66 21.97
CA HIS A 187 13.33 -11.02 21.56
C HIS A 187 13.16 -11.19 20.06
N VAL A 188 14.25 -10.98 19.31
CA VAL A 188 14.29 -11.16 17.85
C VAL A 188 14.78 -12.57 17.52
N LYS A 189 14.07 -13.29 16.66
CA LYS A 189 14.50 -14.59 16.13
C LYS A 189 15.10 -14.43 14.74
N PRO A 190 16.43 -14.56 14.56
CA PRO A 190 17.07 -14.45 13.25
C PRO A 190 16.62 -15.57 12.30
N CYS A 191 16.58 -15.27 11.00
CA CYS A 191 16.25 -16.25 9.98
C CYS A 191 17.35 -17.33 9.88
N THR A 192 16.99 -18.58 10.22
CA THR A 192 17.90 -19.74 10.14
C THR A 192 17.81 -20.45 8.79
N LYS A 193 16.70 -20.27 8.08
CA LYS A 193 16.42 -20.90 6.77
C LYS A 193 17.36 -20.36 5.69
N GLN A 194 17.31 -20.99 4.51
CA GLN A 194 18.03 -20.47 3.35
C GLN A 194 17.45 -19.09 2.97
N LEU A 195 18.32 -18.09 2.89
CA LEU A 195 17.91 -16.74 2.53
C LEU A 195 17.50 -16.71 1.06
N HIS A 196 16.41 -16.01 0.78
CA HIS A 196 15.84 -15.91 -0.55
C HIS A 196 15.12 -14.58 -0.75
N LEU A 197 15.08 -14.13 -2.00
CA LEU A 197 14.22 -13.05 -2.47
C LEU A 197 13.09 -13.69 -3.27
N THR A 198 11.85 -13.57 -2.78
CA THR A 198 10.69 -14.19 -3.43
C THR A 198 10.20 -13.35 -4.60
N LEU A 199 10.05 -13.97 -5.78
CA LEU A 199 9.44 -13.34 -6.95
C LEU A 199 7.95 -13.68 -7.05
N ALA A 200 7.58 -14.94 -6.85
CA ALA A 200 6.19 -15.36 -6.84
C ALA A 200 6.04 -16.60 -5.97
N HIS A 201 4.95 -16.69 -5.21
CA HIS A 201 4.62 -17.91 -4.50
C HIS A 201 3.11 -18.05 -4.27
N LYS A 202 2.65 -19.29 -4.05
CA LYS A 202 1.22 -19.63 -3.93
C LYS A 202 0.42 -19.21 -5.18
N PHE A 203 1.03 -19.34 -6.35
CA PHE A 203 0.37 -19.11 -7.64
C PHE A 203 -0.10 -20.44 -8.26
N TYR A 204 -1.07 -20.37 -9.17
CA TYR A 204 -1.59 -21.56 -9.84
C TYR A 204 -0.54 -22.21 -10.75
N PRO A 205 -0.43 -23.55 -10.79
CA PRO A 205 0.60 -24.25 -11.58
C PRO A 205 0.64 -23.88 -13.07
N HIS A 206 -0.49 -23.50 -13.68
CA HIS A 206 -0.53 -23.09 -15.09
C HIS A 206 0.19 -21.75 -15.36
N HIS A 207 0.42 -20.92 -14.34
CA HIS A 207 1.20 -19.68 -14.45
C HIS A 207 2.71 -19.90 -14.42
N GLN A 208 3.19 -21.10 -14.07
CA GLN A 208 4.61 -21.41 -13.85
C GLN A 208 5.49 -20.98 -15.03
N LYS A 209 5.15 -21.43 -16.24
CA LYS A 209 5.96 -21.15 -17.45
C LYS A 209 6.04 -19.66 -17.75
N THR A 210 4.94 -18.93 -17.60
CA THR A 210 4.90 -17.49 -17.84
C THR A 210 5.79 -16.74 -16.85
N LEU A 211 5.68 -17.08 -15.56
CA LEU A 211 6.50 -16.48 -14.50
C LEU A 211 7.99 -16.77 -14.70
N GLU A 212 8.36 -17.99 -15.08
CA GLU A 212 9.74 -18.36 -15.42
C GLU A 212 10.29 -17.56 -16.60
N GLN A 213 9.48 -17.33 -17.64
CA GLN A 213 9.93 -16.52 -18.77
C GLN A 213 10.12 -15.05 -18.39
N LEU A 214 9.21 -14.48 -17.59
CA LEU A 214 9.35 -13.12 -17.09
C LEU A 214 10.59 -12.97 -16.21
N ALA A 215 10.89 -13.95 -15.36
CA ALA A 215 12.04 -13.89 -14.44
C ALA A 215 13.40 -13.91 -15.17
N LYS A 216 13.49 -14.47 -16.39
CA LYS A 216 14.72 -14.43 -17.21
C LYS A 216 15.14 -13.03 -17.61
N SER A 217 14.22 -12.06 -17.60
CA SER A 217 14.53 -10.66 -17.89
C SER A 217 15.28 -9.95 -16.74
N ILE A 218 15.26 -10.54 -15.55
CA ILE A 218 15.97 -10.00 -14.38
C ILE A 218 17.41 -10.51 -14.43
N ASN A 219 18.36 -9.61 -14.57
CA ASN A 219 19.78 -9.95 -14.49
C ASN A 219 20.21 -10.02 -13.01
N PRO A 220 20.53 -11.21 -12.45
CA PRO A 220 20.87 -11.34 -11.05
C PRO A 220 22.24 -10.71 -10.69
N GLY A 221 23.10 -10.47 -11.70
CA GLY A 221 24.39 -9.79 -11.55
C GLY A 221 24.30 -8.26 -11.70
N GLN A 222 23.10 -7.71 -11.83
CA GLN A 222 22.90 -6.27 -11.96
C GLN A 222 23.32 -5.55 -10.67
N SER A 223 24.07 -4.46 -10.81
CA SER A 223 24.49 -3.65 -9.67
C SER A 223 23.27 -3.14 -8.88
N CYS A 224 23.35 -3.26 -7.56
CA CYS A 224 22.34 -2.76 -6.65
C CYS A 224 22.99 -2.44 -5.30
N LEU A 225 22.40 -1.48 -4.59
CA LEU A 225 22.74 -1.23 -3.20
C LEU A 225 21.77 -2.01 -2.32
N TRP A 226 22.30 -2.63 -1.28
CA TRP A 226 21.52 -3.37 -0.30
C TRP A 226 21.33 -2.54 0.95
N THR A 227 20.08 -2.46 1.38
CA THR A 227 19.69 -1.66 2.54
C THR A 227 18.95 -2.56 3.53
N ALA A 228 19.48 -2.64 4.76
CA ALA A 228 18.74 -3.22 5.87
C ALA A 228 17.70 -2.21 6.33
N ALA A 229 16.42 -2.58 6.33
CA ALA A 229 15.32 -1.69 6.64
C ALA A 229 14.41 -2.31 7.69
N LEU A 230 14.16 -1.54 8.75
CA LEU A 230 13.25 -1.89 9.83
C LEU A 230 11.85 -1.37 9.48
N TYR A 231 10.90 -2.28 9.41
CA TYR A 231 9.49 -1.97 9.22
C TYR A 231 8.69 -2.38 10.44
N SER A 232 7.55 -1.74 10.63
CA SER A 232 6.54 -2.15 11.59
C SER A 232 5.16 -2.26 10.96
N ARG A 233 4.28 -2.96 11.66
CA ARG A 233 2.85 -3.03 11.38
C ARG A 233 2.07 -3.08 12.68
N ASP A 234 0.80 -2.70 12.60
CA ASP A 234 -0.11 -2.78 13.72
C ASP A 234 -0.46 -4.23 14.07
N MET A 235 -0.15 -4.65 15.30
CA MET A 235 -0.36 -6.01 15.78
C MET A 235 -1.84 -6.42 15.79
N ARG A 236 -2.77 -5.44 15.91
CA ARG A 236 -4.22 -5.70 15.95
C ARG A 236 -4.74 -6.28 14.64
N PHE A 237 -4.09 -5.95 13.52
CA PHE A 237 -4.61 -6.20 12.17
C PHE A 237 -3.77 -7.18 11.35
N VAL A 238 -2.89 -7.97 11.99
CA VAL A 238 -1.97 -8.90 11.32
C VAL A 238 -2.66 -9.89 10.38
N ASN A 239 -3.88 -10.33 10.71
CA ASN A 239 -4.66 -11.28 9.92
C ASN A 239 -5.77 -10.62 9.08
N TYR A 240 -5.82 -9.29 9.04
CA TYR A 240 -6.87 -8.57 8.35
C TYR A 240 -6.52 -8.40 6.88
N GLN A 241 -7.54 -8.37 6.03
CA GLN A 241 -7.38 -7.94 4.65
C GLN A 241 -7.29 -6.42 4.60
N ILE A 242 -6.40 -5.90 3.75
CA ILE A 242 -6.32 -4.46 3.48
C ILE A 242 -7.12 -4.13 2.24
N LEU A 243 -8.05 -3.19 2.38
CA LEU A 243 -8.78 -2.58 1.27
C LEU A 243 -8.35 -1.14 1.10
N GLN A 244 -8.38 -0.64 -0.14
CA GLN A 244 -8.15 0.75 -0.49
C GLN A 244 -9.46 1.35 -1.03
N ALA A 245 -9.86 2.51 -0.51
CA ALA A 245 -11.03 3.23 -0.99
C ALA A 245 -10.75 3.90 -2.35
N LEU A 246 -11.58 3.58 -3.34
CA LEU A 246 -11.53 4.17 -4.69
C LEU A 246 -12.32 5.48 -4.76
N PHE A 247 -13.39 5.59 -3.98
CA PHE A 247 -14.30 6.74 -3.99
C PHE A 247 -14.52 7.28 -2.58
N GLN A 248 -14.85 8.57 -2.52
CA GLN A 248 -15.28 9.19 -1.28
C GLN A 248 -16.66 8.67 -0.87
N TYR A 249 -16.85 8.43 0.43
CA TYR A 249 -18.13 8.04 1.01
C TYR A 249 -18.42 8.86 2.26
N LYS A 250 -19.59 9.48 2.30
CA LYS A 250 -20.09 10.21 3.48
C LYS A 250 -21.08 9.32 4.22
N PRO A 251 -20.85 9.05 5.52
CA PRO A 251 -21.77 8.29 6.35
C PRO A 251 -23.18 8.90 6.34
N GLN A 252 -24.17 8.05 6.18
CA GLN A 252 -25.60 8.32 6.38
C GLN A 252 -26.04 7.93 7.79
N ASN A 253 -25.41 6.91 8.37
CA ASN A 253 -25.67 6.45 9.73
C ASN A 253 -24.43 6.60 10.63
N ILE A 254 -24.63 6.56 11.95
CA ILE A 254 -23.56 6.80 12.94
C ILE A 254 -22.54 5.65 13.04
N ASP A 255 -22.94 4.46 12.60
CA ASP A 255 -22.15 3.23 12.58
C ASP A 255 -21.40 3.03 11.26
N GLU A 256 -21.56 3.95 10.30
CA GLU A 256 -20.88 3.94 9.01
C GLU A 256 -19.55 4.71 9.05
N LEU A 257 -18.58 4.19 8.30
CA LEU A 257 -17.22 4.70 8.23
C LEU A 257 -17.08 5.69 7.07
N MET A 258 -16.61 6.90 7.36
CA MET A 258 -16.28 7.89 6.34
C MET A 258 -15.05 7.45 5.54
N LEU A 259 -15.16 7.47 4.21
CA LEU A 259 -14.07 7.14 3.29
C LEU A 259 -13.66 8.36 2.48
N ASN A 260 -12.37 8.54 2.28
CA ASN A 260 -11.79 9.38 1.24
C ASN A 260 -11.03 8.51 0.24
N THR A 261 -10.92 8.96 -1.01
CA THR A 261 -10.13 8.26 -2.03
C THR A 261 -8.70 8.07 -1.56
N GLY A 262 -8.22 6.82 -1.62
CA GLY A 262 -6.89 6.40 -1.18
C GLY A 262 -6.82 5.87 0.26
N ASP A 263 -7.91 5.93 1.03
CA ASP A 263 -7.91 5.41 2.41
C ASP A 263 -7.66 3.92 2.45
N LEU A 264 -6.84 3.48 3.43
CA LEU A 264 -6.64 2.07 3.73
C LEU A 264 -7.54 1.64 4.88
N ILE A 265 -8.14 0.47 4.75
CA ILE A 265 -9.11 -0.10 5.68
C ILE A 265 -8.72 -1.53 6.01
N TYR A 266 -8.65 -1.83 7.30
CA TYR A 266 -8.49 -3.19 7.81
C TYR A 266 -9.84 -3.88 7.89
N VAL A 267 -10.00 -5.02 7.22
CA VAL A 267 -11.24 -5.81 7.22
C VAL A 267 -10.97 -7.24 7.69
N ASP A 268 -11.65 -7.65 8.76
CA ASP A 268 -11.66 -9.05 9.21
C ASP A 268 -12.69 -9.83 8.40
N ARG A 269 -12.21 -10.70 7.50
CA ARG A 269 -13.08 -11.56 6.68
C ARG A 269 -13.78 -12.65 7.48
N SER A 270 -13.33 -12.97 8.69
CA SER A 270 -13.93 -14.03 9.52
C SER A 270 -15.27 -13.62 10.15
N GLN A 271 -15.54 -12.32 10.26
CA GLN A 271 -16.74 -11.76 10.90
C GLN A 271 -17.78 -11.24 9.90
N GLN A 272 -17.71 -11.67 8.64
CA GLN A 272 -18.58 -11.15 7.56
C GLN A 272 -19.95 -11.84 7.45
N SER A 273 -20.21 -12.92 8.19
CA SER A 273 -21.47 -13.67 8.10
C SER A 273 -22.71 -12.85 8.47
N ASP A 274 -22.53 -11.79 9.27
CA ASP A 274 -23.61 -11.00 9.86
C ASP A 274 -23.80 -9.64 9.15
N VAL A 275 -23.10 -9.41 8.04
CA VAL A 275 -23.14 -8.13 7.31
C VAL A 275 -24.08 -8.24 6.12
N SER A 276 -24.91 -7.22 5.91
CA SER A 276 -25.80 -7.14 4.75
C SER A 276 -25.01 -7.13 3.44
N ASP A 277 -25.59 -7.74 2.39
CA ASP A 277 -24.98 -7.82 1.06
C ASP A 277 -24.49 -6.44 0.57
N GLY A 278 -23.24 -6.38 0.09
CA GLY A 278 -22.62 -5.16 -0.43
C GLY A 278 -21.97 -4.25 0.61
N TRP A 279 -22.04 -4.58 1.89
CA TRP A 279 -21.38 -3.86 2.97
C TRP A 279 -20.29 -4.72 3.62
N VAL A 280 -19.28 -4.07 4.17
CA VAL A 280 -18.27 -4.70 5.03
C VAL A 280 -18.02 -3.84 6.25
N ILE A 281 -17.65 -4.46 7.36
CA ILE A 281 -17.18 -3.73 8.55
C ILE A 281 -15.67 -3.65 8.49
N GLY A 282 -15.13 -2.45 8.65
CA GLY A 282 -13.69 -2.21 8.61
C GLY A 282 -13.25 -1.18 9.63
N THR A 283 -11.93 -1.16 9.88
CA THR A 283 -11.27 -0.17 10.72
C THR A 283 -10.38 0.72 9.84
N SER A 284 -10.59 2.02 9.89
CA SER A 284 -9.81 2.99 9.10
C SER A 284 -8.37 3.05 9.61
N HIS A 285 -7.39 2.82 8.74
CA HIS A 285 -5.97 2.99 9.08
C HIS A 285 -5.63 4.45 9.44
N ARG A 286 -6.36 5.43 8.89
CA ARG A 286 -6.12 6.85 9.14
C ARG A 286 -6.60 7.32 10.51
N THR A 287 -7.69 6.73 11.02
CA THR A 287 -8.41 7.28 12.17
C THR A 287 -8.61 6.28 13.31
N GLY A 288 -8.29 5.00 13.10
CA GLY A 288 -8.56 3.92 14.05
C GLY A 288 -10.05 3.63 14.28
N CYS A 289 -10.96 4.40 13.67
CA CYS A 289 -12.39 4.23 13.83
C CYS A 289 -12.89 3.01 13.05
N ARG A 290 -13.82 2.28 13.66
CA ARG A 290 -14.50 1.11 13.08
C ARG A 290 -15.90 1.48 12.62
N GLY A 291 -16.33 0.97 11.47
CA GLY A 291 -17.69 1.16 10.98
C GLY A 291 -17.99 0.38 9.70
N PHE A 292 -19.24 0.47 9.25
CA PHE A 292 -19.71 -0.10 7.98
C PHE A 292 -19.25 0.75 6.80
N LEU A 293 -18.83 0.09 5.72
CA LEU A 293 -18.49 0.75 4.47
C LEU A 293 -19.01 -0.06 3.27
N PRO A 294 -19.35 0.60 2.15
CA PRO A 294 -19.77 -0.10 0.95
C PRO A 294 -18.59 -0.82 0.29
N GLU A 295 -18.69 -2.15 0.10
CA GLU A 295 -17.59 -2.98 -0.43
C GLU A 295 -17.21 -2.57 -1.85
N ASN A 296 -18.21 -2.20 -2.67
CA ASN A 296 -18.01 -1.77 -4.06
C ASN A 296 -17.30 -0.41 -4.21
N TYR A 297 -17.00 0.28 -3.10
CA TYR A 297 -16.19 1.50 -3.10
C TYR A 297 -14.71 1.21 -2.89
N THR A 298 -14.33 -0.06 -2.73
CA THR A 298 -12.99 -0.46 -2.36
C THR A 298 -12.39 -1.48 -3.31
N GLU A 299 -11.07 -1.55 -3.32
CA GLU A 299 -10.33 -2.64 -3.94
C GLU A 299 -9.30 -3.24 -2.98
N LYS A 300 -8.77 -4.42 -3.30
CA LYS A 300 -7.75 -5.06 -2.46
C LYS A 300 -6.40 -4.35 -2.60
N ALA A 301 -5.87 -3.84 -1.48
CA ALA A 301 -4.55 -3.25 -1.37
C ALA A 301 -3.47 -4.29 -1.02
N ASN A 302 -2.20 -3.89 -1.00
CA ASN A 302 -1.12 -4.73 -0.49
C ASN A 302 -1.05 -4.65 1.03
N GLU A 303 -0.65 -5.73 1.69
CA GLU A 303 -0.46 -5.78 3.14
C GLU A 303 0.54 -4.70 3.60
N SER A 304 1.66 -4.56 2.89
CA SER A 304 2.71 -3.61 3.21
C SER A 304 2.34 -2.14 3.00
N ASP A 305 1.21 -1.82 2.36
CA ASP A 305 0.78 -0.44 2.15
C ASP A 305 0.42 0.26 3.48
N THR A 306 0.13 -0.54 4.51
CA THR A 306 -0.11 -0.06 5.89
C THR A 306 1.13 -0.13 6.79
N TRP A 307 2.26 -0.61 6.29
CA TRP A 307 3.46 -0.77 7.10
C TRP A 307 4.24 0.54 7.19
N VAL A 308 4.91 0.74 8.32
CA VAL A 308 5.67 1.94 8.61
C VAL A 308 7.15 1.61 8.48
N LYS A 309 7.86 2.33 7.63
CA LYS A 309 9.32 2.26 7.55
C LYS A 309 9.94 3.17 8.60
N HIS A 310 10.78 2.60 9.48
CA HIS A 310 11.41 3.32 10.58
C HIS A 310 12.80 3.85 10.23
N ARG A 311 13.77 2.94 10.14
CA ARG A 311 15.17 3.24 9.89
C ARG A 311 15.73 2.27 8.87
N GLU A 312 16.69 2.78 8.14
CA GLU A 312 17.39 2.04 7.12
C GLU A 312 18.89 2.22 7.29
N TYR A 313 19.64 1.18 6.93
CA TYR A 313 21.09 1.19 6.92
C TYR A 313 21.57 0.64 5.58
N THR A 314 22.21 1.49 4.79
CA THR A 314 22.72 1.13 3.47
C THR A 314 24.19 0.78 3.55
N PHE A 315 24.54 -0.42 3.09
CA PHE A 315 25.94 -0.89 3.09
C PHE A 315 26.66 -0.31 1.87
N THR A 316 27.25 0.87 2.03
CA THR A 316 28.10 1.53 1.01
C THR A 316 29.50 1.72 1.57
N PRO A 317 30.55 1.12 0.96
CA PRO A 317 31.92 1.43 1.33
C PRO A 317 32.19 2.92 1.08
N ALA A 318 32.85 3.61 2.01
CA ALA A 318 33.12 5.04 1.94
C ALA A 318 33.98 5.50 0.74
N SER A 319 34.49 4.57 -0.07
CA SER A 319 35.26 4.87 -1.29
C SER A 319 34.34 5.12 -2.48
N GLY A 320 33.78 6.33 -2.52
CA GLY A 320 32.97 6.82 -3.64
C GLY A 320 32.59 8.31 -3.59
N LEU A 321 32.96 9.04 -2.54
CA LEU A 321 32.97 10.51 -2.59
C LEU A 321 34.17 10.93 -3.43
N LEU A 322 33.94 11.12 -4.73
CA LEU A 322 34.84 11.88 -5.59
C LEU A 322 35.17 13.22 -4.88
N PRO A 323 36.44 13.65 -4.84
CA PRO A 323 36.79 14.93 -4.26
C PRO A 323 36.02 16.03 -4.98
N LYS A 324 35.40 16.94 -4.23
CA LYS A 324 35.01 18.25 -4.76
C LYS A 324 36.28 18.87 -5.34
N ASN A 325 36.39 18.91 -6.66
CA ASN A 325 37.34 19.77 -7.33
C ASN A 325 36.91 21.21 -7.08
N GLU A 326 37.37 21.77 -5.96
CA GLU A 326 37.56 23.20 -5.82
C GLU A 326 38.70 23.59 -6.76
N ASN A 327 38.35 24.03 -7.96
CA ASN A 327 39.16 24.94 -8.77
C ASN A 327 38.32 25.43 -9.95
N GLU A 328 37.65 26.57 -9.76
CA GLU A 328 37.69 27.70 -10.71
C GLU A 328 37.18 28.99 -10.04
N PRO A 329 37.65 30.17 -10.49
CA PRO A 329 37.97 31.27 -9.60
C PRO A 329 36.81 32.25 -9.36
N ARG A 330 36.79 32.77 -8.13
CA ARG A 330 35.97 33.90 -7.70
C ARG A 330 36.24 35.14 -8.56
N ARG A 331 35.25 35.56 -9.36
CA ARG A 331 35.11 36.96 -9.78
C ARG A 331 33.98 37.62 -8.99
N LYS A 332 34.36 38.56 -8.14
CA LYS A 332 33.48 39.54 -7.48
C LYS A 332 32.81 40.38 -8.56
N LEU A 333 31.53 40.71 -8.40
CA LEU A 333 31.03 42.02 -8.79
C LEU A 333 29.89 42.45 -7.86
N ASN A 334 29.99 43.69 -7.41
CA ASN A 334 29.09 44.40 -6.51
C ASN A 334 27.73 44.71 -7.17
N GLY A 335 26.71 44.90 -6.34
CA GLY A 335 25.90 46.13 -6.36
C GLY A 335 24.73 46.26 -7.33
N GLU A 336 23.53 46.31 -6.73
CA GLU A 336 22.39 47.20 -7.04
C GLU A 336 21.29 46.81 -8.06
N ILE A 337 20.15 46.41 -7.45
CA ILE A 337 18.75 46.84 -7.62
C ILE A 337 18.36 47.74 -8.83
N HIS A 338 17.54 47.21 -9.77
CA HIS A 338 16.17 47.67 -10.07
C HIS A 338 15.51 46.91 -11.26
N ASN A 339 14.22 46.59 -11.10
CA ASN A 339 13.26 46.09 -12.12
C ASN A 339 13.08 47.09 -13.28
N PRO A 340 12.68 46.71 -14.54
CA PRO A 340 11.30 46.25 -14.80
C PRO A 340 11.02 45.32 -16.02
N LYS A 341 9.94 44.52 -15.90
CA LYS A 341 8.86 44.17 -16.86
C LYS A 341 9.09 44.15 -18.40
N THR A 342 8.75 42.97 -18.98
CA THR A 342 8.08 42.68 -20.28
C THR A 342 8.82 42.91 -21.62
N LYS A 343 9.07 41.83 -22.39
CA LYS A 343 8.32 41.42 -23.61
C LYS A 343 8.96 40.22 -24.32
N SER A 344 8.05 39.35 -24.79
CA SER A 344 8.13 38.29 -25.82
C SER A 344 9.28 38.35 -26.83
N VAL A 345 9.80 37.17 -27.22
CA VAL A 345 9.87 36.70 -28.62
C VAL A 345 9.93 35.16 -28.65
N THR A 346 9.08 34.62 -29.50
CA THR A 346 8.71 33.25 -29.84
C THR A 346 9.83 32.45 -30.52
N GLN A 347 9.96 31.15 -30.22
CA GLN A 347 10.58 30.19 -31.13
C GLN A 347 9.59 29.06 -31.47
N THR A 348 9.36 28.94 -32.77
CA THR A 348 8.40 28.10 -33.48
C THR A 348 8.89 26.66 -33.55
N LEU A 349 8.08 25.70 -33.07
CA LEU A 349 8.17 24.30 -33.48
C LEU A 349 6.90 23.94 -34.24
N ALA A 350 7.08 23.52 -35.49
CA ALA A 350 6.03 23.23 -36.44
C ALA A 350 5.21 22.01 -36.00
N PHE A 351 3.92 22.23 -35.72
CA PHE A 351 2.92 21.17 -35.64
C PHE A 351 2.45 20.82 -37.06
N GLN A 352 2.75 19.60 -37.52
CA GLN A 352 2.06 19.03 -38.66
C GLN A 352 0.59 18.82 -38.31
N THR A 353 -0.28 19.49 -39.06
CA THR A 353 -1.73 19.45 -38.92
C THR A 353 -2.26 18.16 -39.54
N VAL A 354 -2.52 17.15 -38.72
CA VAL A 354 -3.33 15.99 -39.13
C VAL A 354 -4.80 16.37 -38.99
N ALA A 355 -5.51 16.41 -40.12
CA ALA A 355 -6.95 16.69 -40.15
C ALA A 355 -7.72 15.74 -39.23
N LEU A 356 -8.41 16.29 -38.23
CA LEU A 356 -9.21 15.54 -37.26
C LEU A 356 -10.41 14.89 -37.96
N ARG A 357 -10.31 13.61 -38.30
CA ARG A 357 -11.49 12.82 -38.70
C ARG A 357 -12.36 12.56 -37.47
N ARG A 358 -13.63 12.97 -37.52
CA ARG A 358 -14.62 12.61 -36.50
C ARG A 358 -14.81 11.08 -36.50
N GLY A 359 -14.23 10.41 -35.52
CA GLY A 359 -14.40 8.96 -35.32
C GLY A 359 -15.55 8.67 -34.36
N LEU A 360 -16.58 7.97 -34.86
CA LEU A 360 -17.68 7.42 -34.07
C LEU A 360 -17.24 6.06 -33.48
N LEU A 361 -17.28 5.94 -32.16
CA LEU A 361 -17.11 4.67 -31.46
C LEU A 361 -18.49 4.21 -31.01
N VAL A 362 -18.93 3.06 -31.50
CA VAL A 362 -20.19 2.42 -31.07
C VAL A 362 -19.83 1.23 -30.22
N MET A 363 -20.24 1.25 -28.95
CA MET A 363 -20.02 0.15 -28.02
C MET A 363 -21.38 -0.35 -27.54
N ARG A 364 -21.54 -1.68 -27.53
CA ARG A 364 -22.67 -2.35 -26.88
C ARG A 364 -22.19 -2.84 -25.53
N HIS A 365 -22.70 -2.22 -24.48
CA HIS A 365 -22.42 -2.56 -23.10
C HIS A 365 -23.74 -2.49 -22.35
N GLY A 366 -23.89 -3.22 -21.23
CA GLY A 366 -25.11 -3.32 -20.45
C GLY A 366 -25.69 -4.74 -20.39
N GLU A 367 -26.13 -5.17 -19.22
CA GLU A 367 -26.79 -6.47 -19.05
C GLU A 367 -28.18 -6.49 -19.70
N ARG A 368 -28.51 -7.60 -20.37
CA ARG A 368 -29.83 -7.85 -20.94
C ARG A 368 -30.74 -8.55 -19.94
N VAL A 369 -32.04 -8.28 -20.07
CA VAL A 369 -33.06 -8.88 -19.21
C VAL A 369 -33.05 -10.42 -19.24
N ASP A 370 -32.82 -11.04 -20.40
CA ASP A 370 -32.80 -12.51 -20.53
C ASP A 370 -31.59 -13.17 -19.89
N HIS A 371 -30.48 -12.45 -19.73
CA HIS A 371 -29.31 -12.94 -18.99
C HIS A 371 -29.56 -12.99 -17.49
N VAL A 372 -30.37 -12.06 -16.96
CA VAL A 372 -30.63 -11.95 -15.52
C VAL A 372 -31.81 -12.83 -15.12
N PHE A 373 -32.89 -12.79 -15.90
CA PHE A 373 -34.18 -13.41 -15.56
C PHE A 373 -34.47 -14.70 -16.36
N GLY A 374 -33.53 -15.11 -17.21
CA GLY A 374 -33.65 -16.29 -18.07
C GLY A 374 -34.51 -16.06 -19.32
N LYS A 375 -34.54 -17.06 -20.20
CA LYS A 375 -35.21 -16.96 -21.52
C LYS A 375 -36.74 -16.81 -21.44
N SER A 376 -37.35 -17.20 -20.32
CA SER A 376 -38.81 -17.12 -20.10
C SER A 376 -39.25 -15.81 -19.43
N TRP A 377 -38.39 -14.79 -19.37
CA TRP A 377 -38.66 -13.52 -18.68
C TRP A 377 -39.95 -12.81 -19.17
N ILE A 378 -40.34 -13.00 -20.43
CA ILE A 378 -41.57 -12.42 -20.98
C ILE A 378 -42.81 -12.96 -20.27
N GLN A 379 -42.82 -14.24 -19.89
CA GLN A 379 -43.93 -14.86 -19.15
C GLN A 379 -44.06 -14.26 -17.75
N GLN A 380 -42.95 -13.83 -17.15
CA GLN A 380 -42.92 -13.20 -15.83
C GLN A 380 -43.43 -11.75 -15.87
N CYS A 381 -43.40 -11.11 -17.04
CA CYS A 381 -43.75 -9.70 -17.23
C CYS A 381 -45.04 -9.49 -18.02
N LEU A 382 -45.84 -10.55 -18.22
CA LEU A 382 -47.10 -10.48 -18.96
C LEU A 382 -48.28 -10.79 -18.05
N THR A 383 -49.27 -9.91 -18.06
CA THR A 383 -50.58 -10.15 -17.44
C THR A 383 -51.43 -11.10 -18.31
N ALA A 384 -52.51 -11.64 -17.75
CA ALA A 384 -53.41 -12.57 -18.45
C ALA A 384 -54.05 -11.96 -19.72
N ASP A 385 -54.17 -10.63 -19.79
CA ASP A 385 -54.62 -9.87 -20.96
C ASP A 385 -53.49 -9.49 -21.94
N GLY A 386 -52.28 -10.03 -21.75
CA GLY A 386 -51.14 -9.86 -22.64
C GLY A 386 -50.46 -8.49 -22.56
N LYS A 387 -50.67 -7.73 -21.47
CA LYS A 387 -50.02 -6.43 -21.24
C LYS A 387 -48.74 -6.60 -20.43
N TYR A 388 -47.78 -5.71 -20.71
CA TYR A 388 -46.55 -5.65 -19.95
C TYR A 388 -46.79 -5.15 -18.52
N HIS A 389 -46.31 -5.91 -17.54
CA HIS A 389 -46.25 -5.52 -16.14
C HIS A 389 -44.83 -5.73 -15.61
N ARG A 390 -44.34 -4.75 -14.85
CA ARG A 390 -43.01 -4.78 -14.26
C ARG A 390 -43.04 -5.56 -12.95
N ALA A 391 -42.72 -6.85 -13.01
CA ALA A 391 -42.73 -7.74 -11.84
C ALA A 391 -41.53 -7.54 -10.89
N ASP A 392 -40.44 -6.95 -11.37
CA ASP A 392 -39.19 -6.69 -10.64
C ASP A 392 -38.63 -5.32 -11.03
N LEU A 393 -38.00 -4.62 -10.08
CA LEU A 393 -37.43 -3.29 -10.32
C LEU A 393 -36.24 -3.29 -11.29
N ASN A 394 -35.61 -4.43 -11.55
CA ASN A 394 -34.58 -4.51 -12.57
C ASN A 394 -35.16 -4.74 -13.99
N PHE A 395 -36.46 -5.01 -14.13
CA PHE A 395 -37.11 -4.92 -15.45
C PHE A 395 -37.35 -3.45 -15.87
N PRO A 396 -37.33 -3.16 -17.19
CA PRO A 396 -37.64 -1.83 -17.72
C PRO A 396 -38.99 -1.28 -17.21
N ALA A 397 -39.08 0.03 -17.02
CA ALA A 397 -40.34 0.67 -16.62
C ALA A 397 -41.45 0.51 -17.68
N SER A 398 -41.08 0.39 -18.95
CA SER A 398 -41.99 0.15 -20.08
C SER A 398 -41.22 -0.45 -21.25
N LEU A 399 -41.88 -1.27 -22.07
CA LEU A 399 -41.32 -1.77 -23.33
C LEU A 399 -41.71 -0.87 -24.52
N PRO A 400 -40.80 -0.64 -25.48
CA PRO A 400 -41.15 0.09 -26.70
C PRO A 400 -42.15 -0.69 -27.55
N LYS A 401 -43.07 0.02 -28.22
CA LYS A 401 -44.04 -0.60 -29.13
C LYS A 401 -43.31 -1.06 -30.41
N ARG A 402 -43.25 -2.38 -30.63
CA ARG A 402 -42.74 -3.00 -31.86
C ARG A 402 -43.91 -3.39 -32.78
N ARG A 403 -43.71 -3.34 -34.10
CA ARG A 403 -44.75 -3.64 -35.10
C ARG A 403 -45.37 -5.03 -34.91
N ASP A 404 -44.55 -6.00 -34.48
CA ASP A 404 -44.94 -7.42 -34.34
C ASP A 404 -45.25 -7.82 -32.88
N GLY A 405 -45.42 -6.84 -31.98
CA GLY A 405 -45.82 -7.08 -30.60
C GLY A 405 -44.70 -7.56 -29.67
N ILE A 406 -45.08 -8.02 -28.47
CA ILE A 406 -44.13 -8.30 -27.38
C ILE A 406 -43.27 -9.57 -27.60
N LYS A 407 -43.72 -10.50 -28.45
CA LYS A 407 -43.02 -11.78 -28.69
C LYS A 407 -41.65 -11.60 -29.36
N HIS A 408 -41.44 -10.52 -30.10
CA HIS A 408 -40.13 -10.26 -30.73
C HIS A 408 -39.03 -9.92 -29.71
N PHE A 409 -39.38 -9.56 -28.48
CA PHE A 409 -38.39 -9.36 -27.43
C PHE A 409 -37.75 -10.68 -26.96
N GLU A 410 -38.22 -11.86 -27.40
CA GLU A 410 -37.53 -13.14 -27.14
C GLU A 410 -36.17 -13.20 -27.86
N TYR A 411 -36.11 -12.67 -29.08
CA TYR A 411 -34.92 -12.69 -29.93
C TYR A 411 -34.04 -11.45 -29.77
N ASP A 412 -34.65 -10.34 -29.35
CA ASP A 412 -33.95 -9.09 -29.04
C ASP A 412 -34.50 -8.45 -27.74
N PRO A 413 -34.12 -9.02 -26.57
CA PRO A 413 -34.48 -8.53 -25.25
C PRO A 413 -33.86 -7.17 -24.95
N PRO A 414 -34.57 -6.30 -24.21
CA PRO A 414 -34.04 -5.01 -23.79
C PRO A 414 -32.96 -5.18 -22.71
N LEU A 415 -32.23 -4.10 -22.45
CA LEU A 415 -31.39 -4.00 -21.27
C LEU A 415 -32.24 -3.96 -19.99
N SER A 416 -31.71 -4.53 -18.90
CA SER A 416 -32.31 -4.35 -17.57
C SER A 416 -32.10 -2.90 -17.07
N CYS A 417 -32.76 -2.48 -15.99
CA CYS A 417 -32.52 -1.16 -15.40
C CYS A 417 -31.07 -0.99 -14.93
N CYS A 418 -30.46 -2.03 -14.35
CA CYS A 418 -29.04 -2.06 -14.00
C CYS A 418 -28.15 -2.01 -15.25
N GLY A 419 -28.52 -2.73 -16.32
CA GLY A 419 -27.81 -2.70 -17.59
C GLY A 419 -27.83 -1.33 -18.26
N VAL A 420 -28.98 -0.64 -18.25
CA VAL A 420 -29.10 0.76 -18.71
C VAL A 420 -28.23 1.68 -17.85
N PHE A 421 -28.22 1.50 -16.53
CA PHE A 421 -27.41 2.30 -15.61
C PHE A 421 -25.90 2.11 -15.85
N GLN A 422 -25.42 0.87 -15.96
CA GLN A 422 -24.03 0.54 -16.31
C GLN A 422 -23.63 1.17 -17.65
N SER A 423 -24.45 0.98 -18.69
CA SER A 423 -24.22 1.55 -20.02
C SER A 423 -24.07 3.07 -19.98
N ARG A 424 -24.92 3.73 -19.18
CA ARG A 424 -24.91 5.18 -19.00
C ARG A 424 -23.67 5.66 -18.25
N LEU A 425 -23.22 4.94 -17.23
CA LEU A 425 -21.99 5.27 -16.50
C LEU A 425 -20.76 5.15 -17.39
N VAL A 426 -20.65 4.06 -18.14
CA VAL A 426 -19.56 3.86 -19.11
C VAL A 426 -19.55 4.97 -20.16
N GLY A 427 -20.72 5.30 -20.73
CA GLY A 427 -20.86 6.38 -21.69
C GLY A 427 -20.51 7.78 -21.16
N LYS A 428 -20.79 8.04 -19.87
CA LYS A 428 -20.43 9.30 -19.19
C LYS A 428 -18.94 9.40 -18.86
N PHE A 429 -18.32 8.29 -18.47
CA PHE A 429 -16.90 8.23 -18.17
C PHE A 429 -16.05 8.55 -19.42
N GLU A 430 -16.43 8.02 -20.58
CA GLU A 430 -15.71 8.27 -21.83
C GLU A 430 -15.91 9.69 -22.39
N THR A 431 -17.08 10.31 -22.20
CA THR A 431 -17.34 11.70 -22.64
C THR A 431 -16.60 12.75 -21.82
N ALA A 432 -16.27 12.47 -20.55
CA ALA A 432 -15.44 13.34 -19.72
C ALA A 432 -13.96 13.32 -20.13
N THR A 433 -13.53 12.31 -20.88
CA THR A 433 -12.11 12.07 -21.18
C THR A 433 -11.73 12.50 -22.61
N LEU A 434 -12.70 12.65 -23.53
CA LEU A 434 -12.48 13.08 -24.92
C LEU A 434 -13.65 13.94 -25.44
N LEU A 435 -13.35 15.05 -26.13
CA LEU A 435 -14.30 15.87 -26.91
C LEU A 435 -15.01 15.03 -27.99
N LYS A 436 -16.07 14.29 -27.64
CA LYS A 436 -16.93 13.58 -28.60
C LYS A 436 -18.38 13.58 -28.13
N THR A 437 -19.28 13.91 -29.05
CA THR A 437 -20.73 13.83 -28.85
C THR A 437 -21.17 12.36 -28.99
N SER A 438 -21.74 11.78 -27.93
CA SER A 438 -22.21 10.39 -27.93
C SER A 438 -23.72 10.33 -28.19
N LEU A 439 -24.13 9.54 -29.18
CA LEU A 439 -25.53 9.17 -29.42
C LEU A 439 -25.71 7.70 -29.03
N PHE A 440 -26.66 7.39 -28.16
CA PHE A 440 -26.95 6.02 -27.73
C PHE A 440 -28.22 5.52 -28.41
N VAL A 441 -28.15 4.35 -29.04
CA VAL A 441 -29.32 3.64 -29.58
C VAL A 441 -29.59 2.47 -28.63
N SER A 442 -30.81 2.45 -28.10
CA SER A 442 -31.39 1.38 -27.28
C SER A 442 -31.61 0.09 -28.06
#